data_AF-A0A0G1XBL6-F1
#
_entry.id   AF-A0A0G1XBL6-F1
#
_cell.length_a   1.000
_cell.length_b   1.000
_cell.length_c   1.000
_cell.angle_alpha   90.00
_cell.angle_beta   90.00
_cell.angle_gamma   90.00
#
_symmetry.space_group_name_H-M   'P 1'
#
loop_
_entity.id
_entity.type
_entity.pdbx_description
1 polymer ?
#
loop_
_entity_poly.entity_id
_entity_poly.type
_entity_poly.pdbx_seq_one_letter_code
_entity_poly.pdbx_strand_id
1 'polypeptide(L)'
;MEQVGGMGYLTSLVNSTPTAAHVLHYSKIVQKKGTLRKLIHASSDIVSAAYGEAEDVDALLDTAEQKLFGVSQKYLKQNFIPLSDVLHETFDRIDELHKVRGKLRGLATGFVELDKYLGGLQKSDLIILAARPSMGKTSLALDIVRHVGVKEKVPVGVFSLEMSKDQLVDRLLAAEADVDLWRMRTGPCRPNTISGSSSWTTSS
;
A
#
# COMPACT_ATOMS: atom_id res chain seq x y z
N MET A 1 44.78 -18.88 13.29
CA MET A 1 45.54 -17.62 13.08
C MET A 1 46.29 -17.61 11.75
N GLU A 2 46.76 -18.76 11.22
CA GLU A 2 47.41 -18.82 9.89
C GLU A 2 46.47 -18.66 8.69
N GLN A 3 45.24 -19.17 8.73
CA GLN A 3 44.28 -19.10 7.61
C GLN A 3 43.86 -17.67 7.22
N VAL A 4 44.17 -16.67 8.03
CA VAL A 4 43.78 -15.25 7.81
C VAL A 4 45.01 -14.35 7.63
N GLY A 5 46.20 -14.92 7.40
CA GLY A 5 47.43 -14.17 7.12
C GLY A 5 48.25 -13.73 8.35
N GLY A 6 47.86 -14.13 9.57
CA GLY A 6 48.62 -13.87 10.80
C GLY A 6 48.68 -12.39 11.23
N MET A 7 49.56 -12.08 12.20
CA MET A 7 49.69 -10.73 12.77
C MET A 7 50.15 -9.67 11.76
N GLY A 8 50.93 -10.06 10.74
CA GLY A 8 51.38 -9.14 9.69
C GLY A 8 50.23 -8.58 8.85
N TYR A 9 49.19 -9.39 8.59
CA TYR A 9 48.02 -8.97 7.83
C TYR A 9 47.09 -8.03 8.61
N LEU A 10 46.98 -8.20 9.93
CA LEU A 10 46.23 -7.27 10.79
C LEU A 10 46.89 -5.88 10.82
N THR A 11 48.22 -5.84 10.94
CA THR A 11 48.99 -4.58 10.93
C THR A 11 48.85 -3.85 9.59
N SER A 12 48.84 -4.56 8.46
CA SER A 12 48.61 -3.94 7.15
C SER A 12 47.17 -3.43 6.99
N LEU A 13 46.18 -4.13 7.56
CA LEU A 13 44.77 -3.70 7.53
C LEU A 13 44.58 -2.38 8.29
N VAL A 14 45.18 -2.25 9.49
CA VAL A 14 45.15 -1.02 10.29
C VAL A 14 45.76 0.15 9.52
N ASN A 15 46.90 -0.08 8.86
CA ASN A 15 47.58 0.95 8.07
C ASN A 15 46.87 1.28 6.74
N SER A 16 46.01 0.39 6.24
CA SER A 16 45.25 0.58 4.99
C SER A 16 43.97 1.41 5.14
N THR A 17 43.52 1.67 6.37
CA THR A 17 42.34 2.49 6.66
C THR A 17 42.75 3.87 7.15
N PRO A 18 42.69 4.93 6.31
CA PRO A 18 43.25 6.24 6.65
C PRO A 18 42.48 6.96 7.76
N THR A 19 41.18 6.70 7.95
CA THR A 19 40.36 7.36 8.99
C THR A 19 39.10 6.57 9.33
N ALA A 20 38.82 6.39 10.63
CA ALA A 20 37.60 5.74 11.13
C ALA A 20 36.31 6.50 10.75
N ALA A 21 36.41 7.78 10.40
CA ALA A 21 35.29 8.64 10.01
C ALA A 21 34.55 8.12 8.75
N HIS A 22 35.23 7.37 7.86
CA HIS A 22 34.64 6.85 6.62
C HIS A 22 34.15 5.41 6.72
N VAL A 23 34.14 4.79 7.91
CA VAL A 23 33.71 3.40 8.11
C VAL A 23 32.28 3.16 7.61
N LEU A 24 31.36 4.12 7.82
CA LEU A 24 29.99 4.04 7.31
C LEU A 24 29.92 4.08 5.78
N HIS A 25 30.87 4.75 5.12
CA HIS A 25 30.93 4.79 3.67
C HIS A 25 31.44 3.46 3.09
N TYR A 26 32.53 2.93 3.64
CA TYR A 26 33.08 1.65 3.21
C TYR A 26 32.14 0.47 3.52
N SER A 27 31.45 0.49 4.66
CA SER A 27 30.45 -0.54 5.00
C SER A 27 29.30 -0.56 3.99
N LYS A 28 28.83 0.60 3.52
CA LYS A 28 27.84 0.71 2.43
C LYS A 28 28.37 0.12 1.11
N ILE A 29 29.63 0.37 0.76
CA ILE A 29 30.23 -0.19 -0.47
C ILE A 29 30.29 -1.72 -0.40
N VAL A 30 30.79 -2.26 0.71
CA VAL A 30 30.89 -3.72 0.92
C VAL A 30 29.50 -4.35 0.90
N GLN A 31 28.53 -3.74 1.58
CA GLN A 31 27.13 -4.18 1.58
C GLN A 31 26.56 -4.18 0.17
N LYS A 32 26.69 -3.08 -0.58
CA LYS A 32 26.21 -2.95 -1.97
C LYS A 32 26.77 -4.04 -2.86
N LYS A 33 28.08 -4.27 -2.81
CA LYS A 33 28.74 -5.33 -3.59
C LYS A 33 28.30 -6.72 -3.14
N GLY A 34 28.07 -6.93 -1.85
CA GLY A 34 27.51 -8.17 -1.30
C GLY A 34 26.11 -8.48 -1.82
N THR A 35 25.23 -7.47 -1.88
CA THR A 35 23.88 -7.63 -2.46
C THR A 35 23.95 -7.98 -3.94
N LEU A 36 24.79 -7.29 -4.73
CA LEU A 36 24.95 -7.58 -6.16
C LEU A 36 25.40 -9.04 -6.40
N ARG A 37 26.34 -9.55 -5.60
CA ARG A 37 26.76 -10.96 -5.71
C ARG A 37 25.62 -11.93 -5.42
N LYS A 38 24.79 -11.65 -4.41
CA LYS A 38 23.63 -12.49 -4.09
C LYS A 38 22.59 -12.48 -5.20
N LEU A 39 22.36 -11.32 -5.81
CA LEU A 39 21.47 -11.21 -6.96
C LEU A 39 21.98 -12.06 -8.14
N ILE A 40 23.27 -11.97 -8.46
CA ILE A 40 23.90 -12.80 -9.49
C ILE A 40 23.71 -14.29 -9.21
N HIS A 41 23.94 -14.73 -7.96
CA HIS A 41 23.72 -16.12 -7.58
C HIS A 41 22.26 -16.55 -7.73
N ALA A 42 21.30 -15.75 -7.23
CA ALA A 42 19.88 -16.05 -7.37
C ALA A 42 19.45 -16.14 -8.84
N SER A 43 19.91 -15.22 -9.69
CA SER A 43 19.64 -15.26 -11.13
C SER A 43 20.27 -16.49 -11.80
N SER A 44 21.49 -16.84 -11.45
CA SER A 44 22.15 -18.03 -11.99
C SER A 44 21.39 -19.32 -11.66
N ASP A 45 20.88 -19.42 -10.43
CA ASP A 45 20.07 -20.56 -10.03
C ASP A 45 18.74 -20.62 -10.79
N ILE A 46 18.07 -19.48 -10.98
CA ILE A 46 16.81 -19.40 -11.73
C ILE A 46 17.03 -19.82 -13.18
N VAL A 47 18.11 -19.36 -13.80
CA VAL A 47 18.51 -19.76 -15.16
C VAL A 47 18.76 -21.27 -15.21
N SER A 48 19.50 -21.82 -14.25
CA SER A 48 19.76 -23.26 -14.18
C SER A 48 18.47 -24.07 -14.01
N ALA A 49 17.51 -23.59 -13.22
CA ALA A 49 16.24 -24.25 -13.01
C ALA A 49 15.34 -24.17 -14.26
N ALA A 50 15.40 -23.07 -15.02
CA ALA A 50 14.66 -22.90 -16.27
C ALA A 50 15.16 -23.84 -17.39
N TYR A 51 16.44 -24.18 -17.41
CA TYR A 51 16.98 -25.18 -18.34
C TYR A 51 16.60 -26.62 -17.98
N GLY A 52 16.14 -26.89 -16.75
CA GLY A 52 15.88 -28.23 -16.25
C GLY A 52 14.59 -28.88 -16.75
N GLU A 53 13.90 -28.32 -17.76
CA GLU A 53 12.57 -28.77 -18.25
C GLU A 53 11.64 -29.20 -17.11
N ALA A 54 11.34 -28.26 -16.21
CA ALA A 54 10.37 -28.51 -15.14
C ALA A 54 8.98 -28.80 -15.74
N GLU A 55 8.35 -29.91 -15.34
CA GLU A 55 6.98 -30.27 -15.74
C GLU A 55 5.93 -29.24 -15.28
N ASP A 56 6.24 -28.46 -14.23
CA ASP A 56 5.36 -27.44 -13.67
C ASP A 56 6.03 -26.05 -13.70
N VAL A 57 5.57 -25.20 -14.63
CA VAL A 57 6.04 -23.83 -14.82
C VAL A 57 5.62 -22.92 -13.66
N ASP A 58 4.46 -23.17 -13.05
CA ASP A 58 3.94 -22.33 -11.97
C ASP A 58 4.80 -22.50 -10.71
N ALA A 59 5.17 -23.75 -10.38
CA ALA A 59 6.10 -24.04 -9.28
C ALA A 59 7.50 -23.41 -9.48
N LEU A 60 7.98 -23.34 -10.73
CA LEU A 60 9.24 -22.68 -11.07
C LEU A 60 9.16 -21.17 -10.84
N LEU A 61 8.05 -20.54 -11.26
CA LEU A 61 7.81 -19.11 -11.06
C LEU A 61 7.75 -18.76 -9.56
N ASP A 62 7.03 -19.55 -8.76
CA ASP A 62 6.97 -19.37 -7.30
C ASP A 62 8.36 -19.45 -6.66
N THR A 63 9.17 -20.41 -7.08
CA THR A 63 10.53 -20.60 -6.56
C THR A 63 11.44 -19.42 -6.94
N ALA A 64 11.29 -18.90 -8.17
CA ALA A 64 12.03 -17.74 -8.64
C ALA A 64 11.65 -16.47 -7.86
N GLU A 65 10.36 -16.28 -7.59
CA GLU A 65 9.86 -15.16 -6.80
C GLU A 65 10.39 -15.21 -5.36
N GLN A 66 10.37 -16.38 -4.72
CA GLN A 66 10.93 -16.56 -3.38
C GLN A 66 12.43 -16.23 -3.32
N LYS A 67 13.22 -16.67 -4.31
CA LYS A 67 14.66 -16.38 -4.38
C LYS A 67 14.95 -14.90 -4.56
N LEU A 68 14.22 -14.22 -5.46
CA LEU A 68 14.37 -12.78 -5.66
C LEU A 68 13.94 -11.99 -4.42
N PHE A 69 12.84 -12.40 -3.78
CA PHE A 69 12.34 -11.78 -2.56
C PHE A 69 13.36 -11.89 -1.41
N GLY A 70 14.02 -13.04 -1.26
CA GLY A 70 15.08 -13.24 -0.26
C GLY A 70 16.31 -12.33 -0.42
N VAL A 71 16.60 -11.86 -1.64
CA VAL A 71 17.66 -10.86 -1.90
C VAL A 71 17.20 -9.46 -1.47
N SER A 72 15.92 -9.15 -1.66
CA SER A 72 15.30 -7.85 -1.34
C SER A 72 15.06 -7.66 0.17
N GLN A 73 14.62 -8.70 0.87
CA GLN A 73 14.10 -8.59 2.25
C GLN A 73 15.13 -8.10 3.28
N LYS A 74 16.44 -8.18 3.01
CA LYS A 74 17.48 -7.67 3.93
C LYS A 74 17.57 -6.15 4.01
N TYR A 75 16.83 -5.41 3.18
CA TYR A 75 16.73 -3.95 3.25
C TYR A 75 15.65 -3.45 4.22
N LEU A 76 14.73 -4.30 4.67
CA LEU A 76 13.77 -3.98 5.72
C LEU A 76 14.40 -4.22 7.10
N LYS A 77 15.47 -3.50 7.42
CA LYS A 77 15.80 -3.29 8.83
C LYS A 77 14.75 -2.33 9.36
N GLN A 78 13.88 -2.82 10.25
CA GLN A 78 13.21 -1.95 11.19
C GLN A 78 14.31 -1.20 11.96
N ASN A 79 14.51 0.07 11.62
CA ASN A 79 15.36 0.94 12.40
C ASN A 79 14.66 1.12 13.74
N PHE A 80 15.34 0.78 14.84
CA PHE A 80 14.90 1.23 16.16
C PHE A 80 15.04 2.76 16.17
N ILE A 81 13.91 3.45 16.26
CA ILE A 81 13.87 4.91 16.32
C ILE A 81 13.86 5.31 17.81
N PRO A 82 14.73 6.23 18.24
CA PRO A 82 14.67 6.80 19.58
C PRO A 82 13.27 7.37 19.87
N LEU A 83 12.75 7.14 21.07
CA LEU A 83 11.42 7.64 21.46
C LEU A 83 11.35 9.18 21.40
N SER A 84 12.45 9.88 21.66
CA SER A 84 12.55 11.34 21.54
C SER A 84 12.11 11.85 20.17
N ASP A 85 12.52 11.16 19.11
CA ASP A 85 12.29 11.58 17.73
C ASP A 85 10.81 11.40 17.37
N VAL A 86 10.19 10.31 17.85
CA VAL A 86 8.76 10.04 17.68
C VAL A 86 7.90 11.03 18.48
N LEU A 87 8.34 11.41 19.68
CA LEU A 87 7.60 12.36 20.53
C LEU A 87 7.56 13.74 19.90
N HIS A 88 8.69 14.24 19.37
CA HIS A 88 8.72 15.51 18.65
C HIS A 88 7.75 15.52 17.46
N GLU A 89 7.79 14.49 16.61
CA GLU A 89 6.88 14.38 15.47
C GLU A 89 5.40 14.27 15.91
N THR A 90 5.15 13.61 17.04
CA THR A 90 3.78 13.47 17.58
C THR A 90 3.24 14.80 18.09
N PHE A 91 4.06 15.60 18.79
CA PHE A 91 3.65 16.92 19.27
C PHE A 91 3.36 17.89 18.11
N ASP A 92 4.21 17.90 17.08
CA ASP A 92 3.98 18.73 15.89
C ASP A 92 2.65 18.38 15.21
N ARG A 93 2.33 17.08 15.09
CA ARG A 93 1.04 16.60 14.55
C ARG A 93 -0.15 17.02 15.40
N ILE A 94 -0.04 17.02 16.73
CA ILE A 94 -1.11 17.45 17.64
C ILE A 94 -1.37 18.95 17.50
N ASP A 95 -0.31 19.75 17.39
CA ASP A 95 -0.42 21.20 17.21
C ASP A 95 -1.08 21.57 15.87
N GLU A 96 -0.80 20.85 14.79
CA GLU A 96 -1.51 21.01 13.51
C GLU A 96 -3.00 20.72 13.63
N LEU A 97 -3.38 19.66 14.35
CA LEU A 97 -4.78 19.30 14.58
C LEU A 97 -5.54 20.36 15.38
N HIS A 98 -4.89 21.01 16.35
CA HIS A 98 -5.50 22.11 17.11
C HIS A 98 -5.67 23.40 16.30
N LYS A 99 -4.79 23.65 15.32
CA LYS A 99 -4.87 24.83 14.44
C LYS A 99 -6.05 24.76 13.46
N VAL A 100 -6.42 23.56 13.01
CA VAL A 100 -7.52 23.36 12.06
C VAL A 100 -8.78 22.92 12.80
N ARG A 101 -9.47 23.88 13.43
CA ARG A 101 -10.77 23.60 14.08
C ARG A 101 -11.79 23.09 13.06
N GLY A 102 -12.30 21.88 13.28
CA GLY A 102 -13.46 21.34 12.57
C GLY A 102 -13.15 20.40 11.39
N LYS A 103 -11.87 20.10 11.10
CA LYS A 103 -11.52 19.10 10.07
C LYS A 103 -11.22 17.76 10.74
N LEU A 104 -11.86 16.70 10.26
CA LEU A 104 -11.56 15.33 10.71
C LEU A 104 -10.11 15.00 10.39
N ARG A 105 -9.44 14.27 11.30
CA ARG A 105 -8.06 13.81 11.12
C ARG A 105 -7.96 12.80 9.98
N GLY A 106 -8.98 11.93 9.88
CA GLY A 106 -9.10 10.91 8.84
C GLY A 106 -10.03 11.34 7.70
N LEU A 107 -10.19 10.45 6.73
CA LEU A 107 -11.15 10.63 5.64
C LEU A 107 -12.58 10.52 6.19
N ALA A 108 -13.45 11.46 5.85
CA ALA A 108 -14.86 11.39 6.23
C ALA A 108 -15.54 10.20 5.52
N THR A 109 -16.32 9.43 6.27
CA THR A 109 -17.14 8.34 5.72
C THR A 109 -18.41 8.84 5.04
N GLY A 110 -18.81 10.08 5.34
CA GLY A 110 -20.08 10.67 4.91
C GLY A 110 -21.21 10.50 5.92
N PHE A 111 -21.01 9.68 6.95
CA PHE A 111 -21.92 9.53 8.07
C PHE A 111 -21.41 10.36 9.25
N VAL A 112 -22.01 11.54 9.45
CA VAL A 112 -21.56 12.52 10.47
C VAL A 112 -21.45 11.91 11.87
N GLU A 113 -22.39 11.05 12.26
CA GLU A 113 -22.32 10.38 13.58
C GLU A 113 -21.18 9.37 13.65
N LEU A 114 -21.00 8.55 12.62
CA LEU A 114 -19.92 7.58 12.56
C LEU A 114 -18.55 8.27 12.58
N ASP A 115 -18.42 9.38 11.84
CA ASP A 115 -17.21 10.19 11.77
C ASP A 115 -16.88 10.87 13.10
N LYS A 116 -17.88 11.21 13.92
CA LYS A 116 -17.65 11.71 15.28
C LYS A 116 -17.06 10.63 16.19
N TYR A 117 -17.50 9.38 16.05
CA TYR A 117 -16.98 8.27 16.86
C TYR A 117 -15.60 7.80 16.39
N LEU A 118 -15.38 7.74 15.07
CA LEU A 118 -14.13 7.25 14.49
C LEU A 118 -13.06 8.33 14.31
N GLY A 119 -13.43 9.61 14.25
CA GLY A 119 -12.54 10.69 13.85
C GLY A 119 -12.17 10.64 12.35
N GLY A 120 -12.99 9.95 11.55
CA GLY A 120 -12.74 9.58 10.15
C GLY A 120 -11.82 8.36 9.99
N LEU A 121 -11.71 7.87 8.75
CA LEU A 121 -10.87 6.72 8.39
C LEU A 121 -9.38 7.11 8.40
N GLN A 122 -8.59 6.46 9.25
CA GLN A 122 -7.15 6.74 9.38
C GLN A 122 -6.31 5.90 8.40
N LYS A 123 -5.19 6.45 7.92
CA LYS A 123 -4.32 5.83 6.88
C LYS A 123 -3.58 4.55 7.31
N SER A 124 -3.67 4.13 8.57
CA SER A 124 -2.92 2.99 9.11
C SER A 124 -3.83 1.93 9.76
N ASP A 125 -5.14 2.11 9.71
CA ASP A 125 -6.10 1.22 10.37
C ASP A 125 -6.68 0.21 9.39
N LEU A 126 -6.78 -1.05 9.81
CA LEU A 126 -7.57 -2.07 9.11
C LEU A 126 -8.99 -2.08 9.69
N ILE A 127 -9.94 -1.58 8.91
CA ILE A 127 -11.34 -1.49 9.32
C ILE A 127 -12.12 -2.67 8.75
N ILE A 128 -12.66 -3.52 9.65
CA ILE A 128 -13.43 -4.71 9.28
C ILE A 128 -14.92 -4.43 9.48
N LEU A 129 -15.68 -4.40 8.38
CA LEU A 129 -17.14 -4.35 8.43
C LEU A 129 -17.70 -5.77 8.44
N ALA A 130 -18.27 -6.22 9.55
CA ALA A 130 -18.91 -7.53 9.65
C ALA A 130 -20.42 -7.38 9.83
N ALA A 131 -21.20 -8.09 9.02
CA ALA A 131 -22.66 -8.12 9.13
C ALA A 131 -23.21 -9.45 8.61
N ARG A 132 -24.43 -9.82 9.01
CA ARG A 132 -25.14 -10.98 8.46
C ARG A 132 -25.48 -10.76 6.98
N PRO A 133 -25.66 -11.83 6.18
CA PRO A 133 -26.18 -11.70 4.82
C PRO A 133 -27.47 -10.87 4.79
N SER A 134 -27.64 -10.08 3.72
CA SER A 134 -28.78 -9.17 3.52
C SER A 134 -28.89 -7.97 4.48
N MET A 135 -27.90 -7.72 5.36
CA MET A 135 -27.87 -6.54 6.25
C MET A 135 -27.27 -5.28 5.59
N GLY A 136 -27.07 -5.29 4.27
CA GLY A 136 -26.58 -4.10 3.55
C GLY A 136 -25.08 -3.80 3.68
N LYS A 137 -24.25 -4.76 4.09
CA LYS A 137 -22.78 -4.60 4.18
C LYS A 137 -22.18 -3.96 2.94
N THR A 138 -22.52 -4.50 1.77
CA THR A 138 -22.01 -4.02 0.48
C THR A 138 -22.53 -2.62 0.16
N SER A 139 -23.79 -2.33 0.46
CA SER A 139 -24.38 -1.00 0.24
C SER A 139 -23.71 0.05 1.10
N LEU A 140 -23.49 -0.22 2.39
CA LEU A 140 -22.78 0.69 3.28
C LEU A 140 -21.34 0.92 2.82
N ALA A 141 -20.63 -0.14 2.44
CA ALA A 141 -19.27 -0.02 1.93
C ALA A 141 -19.21 0.83 0.64
N LEU A 142 -20.14 0.61 -0.29
CA LEU A 142 -20.22 1.40 -1.52
C LEU A 142 -20.56 2.86 -1.29
N ASP A 143 -21.40 3.17 -0.30
CA ASP A 143 -21.76 4.55 0.02
C ASP A 143 -20.58 5.33 0.61
N ILE A 144 -19.78 4.68 1.47
CA ILE A 144 -18.51 5.24 1.97
C ILE A 144 -17.55 5.47 0.80
N VAL A 145 -17.38 4.49 -0.09
CA VAL A 145 -16.52 4.61 -1.28
C VAL A 145 -16.98 5.77 -2.17
N ARG A 146 -18.29 5.90 -2.40
CA ARG A 146 -18.89 6.99 -3.17
C ARG A 146 -18.60 8.34 -2.53
N HIS A 147 -18.81 8.48 -1.22
CA HIS A 147 -18.54 9.72 -0.50
C HIS A 147 -17.06 10.13 -0.62
N VAL A 148 -16.14 9.19 -0.37
CA VAL A 148 -14.69 9.44 -0.44
C VAL A 148 -14.25 9.77 -1.88
N GLY A 149 -14.78 9.04 -2.87
CA GLY A 149 -14.43 9.25 -4.28
C GLY A 149 -14.99 10.56 -4.86
N VAL A 150 -16.24 10.90 -4.54
CA VAL A 150 -16.96 12.04 -5.14
C VAL A 150 -16.77 13.33 -4.34
N LYS A 151 -16.92 13.29 -3.01
CA LYS A 151 -16.89 14.49 -2.14
C LYS A 151 -15.47 14.84 -1.72
N GLU A 152 -14.73 13.86 -1.20
CA GLU A 152 -13.33 14.06 -0.75
C GLU A 152 -12.32 14.05 -1.93
N LYS A 153 -12.75 13.58 -3.12
CA LYS A 153 -11.93 13.49 -4.34
C LYS A 153 -10.64 12.69 -4.18
N VAL A 154 -10.69 11.66 -3.35
CA VAL A 154 -9.56 10.74 -3.12
C VAL A 154 -9.73 9.50 -3.97
N PRO A 155 -8.68 9.01 -4.67
CA PRO A 155 -8.78 7.79 -5.45
C PRO A 155 -9.00 6.57 -4.53
N VAL A 156 -10.02 5.76 -4.84
CA VAL A 156 -10.38 4.55 -4.08
C VAL A 156 -10.34 3.32 -4.99
N GLY A 157 -9.75 2.23 -4.50
CA GLY A 157 -9.78 0.91 -5.14
C GLY A 157 -10.82 0.00 -4.48
N VAL A 158 -11.63 -0.70 -5.28
CA VAL A 158 -12.64 -1.64 -4.79
C VAL A 158 -12.34 -3.03 -5.34
N PHE A 159 -12.25 -4.01 -4.43
CA PHE A 159 -12.12 -5.43 -4.78
C PHE A 159 -13.38 -6.16 -4.33
N SER A 160 -14.00 -6.88 -5.26
CA SER A 160 -15.21 -7.66 -5.01
C SER A 160 -15.05 -9.09 -5.49
N LEU A 161 -15.39 -10.03 -4.61
CA LEU A 161 -15.34 -11.46 -4.86
C LEU A 161 -16.74 -12.08 -5.02
N GLU A 162 -17.80 -11.35 -4.63
CA GLU A 162 -19.18 -11.85 -4.65
C GLU A 162 -19.97 -11.28 -5.84
N MET A 163 -19.76 -10.00 -6.15
CA MET A 163 -20.49 -9.29 -7.20
C MET A 163 -19.61 -8.96 -8.38
N SER A 164 -20.18 -8.99 -9.59
CA SER A 164 -19.49 -8.55 -10.80
C SER A 164 -19.25 -7.04 -10.80
N LYS A 165 -18.25 -6.60 -11.57
CA LYS A 165 -17.92 -5.18 -11.74
C LYS A 165 -19.14 -4.35 -12.18
N ASP A 166 -19.93 -4.86 -13.12
CA ASP A 166 -21.07 -4.13 -13.69
C ASP A 166 -22.16 -3.93 -12.64
N GLN A 167 -22.42 -4.94 -11.80
CA GLN A 167 -23.40 -4.84 -10.72
C GLN A 167 -23.00 -3.81 -9.64
N LEU A 168 -21.70 -3.63 -9.38
CA LEU A 168 -21.24 -2.60 -8.45
C LEU A 168 -21.37 -1.20 -9.06
N VAL A 169 -21.03 -1.06 -10.34
CA VAL A 169 -21.15 0.21 -11.06
C VAL A 169 -22.61 0.64 -11.15
N ASP A 170 -23.53 -0.27 -11.50
CA ASP A 170 -24.97 0.02 -11.52
C ASP A 170 -25.46 0.53 -10.15
N ARG A 171 -25.00 -0.08 -9.05
CA ARG A 171 -25.36 0.36 -7.70
C ARG A 171 -24.79 1.73 -7.35
N LEU A 172 -23.55 2.01 -7.73
CA LEU A 172 -22.94 3.33 -7.51
C LEU A 172 -23.65 4.41 -8.31
N LEU A 173 -23.98 4.15 -9.59
CA LEU A 173 -24.70 5.08 -10.44
C LEU A 173 -26.14 5.29 -9.94
N ALA A 174 -26.83 4.24 -9.54
CA ALA A 174 -28.15 4.32 -8.94
C ALA A 174 -28.15 5.16 -7.65
N ALA A 175 -27.16 4.95 -6.78
CA ALA A 175 -27.00 5.71 -5.54
C ALA A 175 -26.66 7.19 -5.78
N GLU A 176 -25.91 7.51 -6.83
CA GLU A 176 -25.57 8.90 -7.17
C GLU A 176 -26.69 9.63 -7.90
N ALA A 177 -27.40 8.96 -8.80
CA ALA A 177 -28.51 9.53 -9.56
C ALA A 177 -29.83 9.56 -8.78
N ASP A 178 -29.88 8.96 -7.58
CA ASP A 178 -31.10 8.74 -6.79
C ASP A 178 -32.20 8.03 -7.61
N VAL A 179 -31.79 6.97 -8.34
CA VAL A 179 -32.66 6.18 -9.21
C VAL A 179 -32.75 4.74 -8.73
N ASP A 180 -33.94 4.17 -8.84
CA ASP A 180 -34.19 2.77 -8.50
C ASP A 180 -33.37 1.80 -9.36
N LEU A 181 -32.65 0.87 -8.71
CA LEU A 181 -31.80 -0.11 -9.40
C LEU A 181 -32.61 -1.01 -10.35
N TRP A 182 -33.86 -1.35 -9.97
CA TRP A 182 -34.76 -2.12 -10.84
C TRP A 182 -35.10 -1.35 -12.12
N ARG A 183 -35.34 -0.04 -12.02
CA ARG A 183 -35.61 0.82 -13.19
C ARG A 183 -34.39 0.92 -14.10
N MET A 184 -33.20 0.98 -13.53
CA MET A 184 -31.94 0.96 -14.27
C MET A 184 -31.74 -0.33 -15.07
N ARG A 185 -32.28 -1.46 -14.58
CA ARG A 185 -32.15 -2.78 -15.21
C ARG A 185 -33.28 -3.14 -16.18
N THR A 186 -34.47 -2.55 -16.06
CA THR A 186 -35.69 -3.08 -16.72
C THR A 186 -36.41 -2.14 -17.68
N GLY A 187 -36.01 -0.87 -17.87
CA GLY A 187 -36.74 -0.02 -18.82
C GLY A 187 -36.15 1.38 -19.04
N PRO A 188 -36.70 2.13 -20.03
CA PRO A 188 -36.08 3.32 -20.58
C PRO A 188 -36.04 4.45 -19.54
N CYS A 189 -34.84 4.92 -19.21
CA CYS A 189 -34.63 6.12 -18.41
C CYS A 189 -35.32 7.30 -19.11
N ARG A 190 -36.31 7.94 -18.46
CA ARG A 190 -36.90 9.17 -19.00
C ARG A 190 -35.81 10.25 -19.09
N PRO A 191 -35.74 11.03 -20.17
CA PRO A 191 -34.63 11.96 -20.43
C PRO A 191 -34.44 13.03 -19.33
N ASN A 192 -35.48 13.34 -18.55
CA ASN A 192 -35.37 14.29 -17.43
C ASN A 192 -34.67 13.73 -16.17
N THR A 193 -34.52 12.42 -16.03
CA THR A 193 -33.91 11.79 -14.84
C THR A 193 -32.38 11.86 -14.84
N ILE A 194 -31.77 12.06 -16.02
CA ILE A 194 -30.29 12.14 -16.18
C ILE A 194 -29.83 13.61 -16.18
N SER A 195 -30.73 14.58 -16.11
CA SER A 195 -30.39 16.01 -16.15
C SER A 195 -29.54 16.52 -14.97
N GLY A 196 -29.40 15.72 -13.89
CA GLY A 196 -28.48 16.00 -12.78
C GLY A 196 -27.00 15.66 -13.06
N SER A 197 -26.67 14.94 -14.14
CA SER A 197 -25.30 14.45 -14.41
C SER A 197 -24.49 15.31 -15.40
N SER A 198 -25.03 16.42 -15.90
CA SER A 198 -24.38 17.26 -16.92
C SER A 198 -23.20 18.12 -16.43
N SER A 199 -22.73 17.96 -15.18
CA SER A 199 -21.57 18.70 -14.65
C SER A 199 -20.22 18.03 -14.92
N TRP A 200 -20.17 16.88 -15.59
CA TRP A 200 -18.94 16.09 -15.79
C TRP A 200 -18.26 16.28 -17.14
N THR A 201 -18.80 17.10 -18.05
CA THR A 201 -18.21 17.36 -19.37
C THR A 201 -17.94 18.85 -19.58
N THR A 202 -16.99 19.44 -18.85
CA THR A 202 -16.09 20.51 -19.34
C THR A 202 -15.10 20.93 -18.25
N SER A 203 -13.90 20.35 -18.30
CA SER A 203 -12.66 21.00 -17.89
C SER A 203 -11.50 20.17 -18.44
N SER A 204 -11.22 20.42 -19.72
CA SER A 204 -9.91 20.23 -20.34
C SER A 204 -9.19 21.58 -20.35
#